data_AF-A0A3D4JCK6-F1
#
_entry.id   AF-A0A3D4JCK6-F1
#
_cell.length_a   1.000
_cell.length_b   1.000
_cell.length_c   1.000
_cell.angle_alpha   90.00
_cell.angle_beta   90.00
_cell.angle_gamma   90.00
#
_symmetry.space_group_name_H-M   'P 1'
#
loop_
_entity.id
_entity.type
_entity.pdbx_description
1 polymer ?
#
loop_
_entity_poly.entity_id
_entity_poly.type
_entity_poly.pdbx_seq_one_letter_code
_entity_poly.pdbx_strand_id
1 'polypeptide(L)'
;MTQENKISELEKKLCYLAMEWRGNPNRREEIRTEYENLVKELFLLGWDDILDFDCELPDEFMPTEYIKRHPRAVLSKKSWKEFWRG
;
A
#
# COMPACT_ATOMS: atom_id res chain seq x y z
N MET A 1 -5.90 23.57 2.18
CA MET A 1 -5.88 22.21 1.62
C MET A 1 -6.96 21.42 2.34
N THR A 2 -7.90 20.81 1.64
CA THR A 2 -8.96 19.99 2.27
C THR A 2 -8.38 18.64 2.70
N GLN A 3 -9.04 17.97 3.65
CA GLN A 3 -8.66 16.62 4.09
C GLN A 3 -8.66 15.62 2.92
N GLU A 4 -9.66 15.71 2.04
CA GLU A 4 -9.75 14.88 0.82
C GLU A 4 -8.57 15.11 -0.14
N ASN A 5 -8.15 16.36 -0.34
CA ASN A 5 -6.97 16.66 -1.15
C ASN A 5 -5.71 16.05 -0.53
N LYS A 6 -5.59 16.09 0.80
CA LYS A 6 -4.44 15.54 1.51
C LYS A 6 -4.40 14.01 1.41
N ILE A 7 -5.55 13.35 1.53
CA ILE A 7 -5.70 11.90 1.32
C ILE A 7 -5.25 11.52 -0.09
N SER A 8 -5.77 12.18 -1.13
CA SER A 8 -5.40 11.88 -2.51
C SER A 8 -3.91 12.06 -2.80
N GLU A 9 -3.27 13.09 -2.23
CA GLU A 9 -1.83 13.27 -2.36
C GLU A 9 -1.02 12.20 -1.64
N LEU A 10 -1.49 11.67 -0.51
CA LEU A 10 -0.85 10.56 0.18
C LEU A 10 -0.99 9.25 -0.59
N GLU A 11 -2.16 8.98 -1.17
CA GLU A 11 -2.37 7.81 -2.04
C GLU A 11 -1.42 7.82 -3.24
N LYS A 12 -1.30 8.97 -3.93
CA LYS A 12 -0.34 9.12 -5.05
C LYS A 12 1.10 8.85 -4.61
N LYS A 13 1.48 9.31 -3.41
CA LYS A 13 2.81 9.05 -2.85
C LYS A 13 3.01 7.57 -2.54
N LEU A 14 2.02 6.88 -2.01
CA LEU A 14 2.08 5.44 -1.79
C LEU A 14 2.29 4.68 -3.10
N CYS A 15 1.58 5.06 -4.17
CA CYS A 15 1.79 4.49 -5.51
C CYS A 15 3.22 4.71 -6.00
N TYR A 16 3.75 5.93 -5.84
CA TYR A 16 5.13 6.24 -6.20
C TYR A 16 6.13 5.40 -5.41
N LEU A 17 5.96 5.29 -4.09
CA LEU A 17 6.83 4.48 -3.24
C LEU A 17 6.75 2.99 -3.60
N ALA A 18 5.57 2.46 -3.92
CA ALA A 18 5.42 1.07 -4.36
C ALA A 18 6.18 0.81 -5.68
N MET A 19 6.14 1.76 -6.62
CA MET A 19 6.92 1.70 -7.86
C MET A 19 8.43 1.77 -7.58
N GLU A 20 8.87 2.73 -6.75
CA GLU A 20 10.28 2.88 -6.38
C GLU A 20 10.81 1.64 -5.64
N TRP A 21 10.01 1.02 -4.78
CA TRP A 21 10.38 -0.19 -4.06
C TRP A 21 10.67 -1.36 -5.01
N ARG A 22 9.88 -1.48 -6.08
CA ARG A 22 10.07 -2.49 -7.14
C ARG A 22 11.33 -2.19 -7.95
N GLY A 23 11.57 -0.92 -8.29
CA GLY A 23 12.70 -0.48 -9.11
C GLY A 23 14.05 -0.41 -8.39
N ASN A 24 14.07 -0.24 -7.06
CA ASN A 24 15.29 0.05 -6.31
C ASN A 24 15.54 -0.95 -5.16
N PRO A 25 16.07 -2.16 -5.43
CA PRO A 25 16.32 -3.20 -4.43
C PRO A 25 17.15 -2.72 -3.22
N ASN A 26 18.14 -1.85 -3.46
CA ASN A 26 19.06 -1.36 -2.42
C ASN A 26 18.40 -0.38 -1.44
N ARG A 27 17.23 0.18 -1.78
CA ARG A 27 16.50 1.17 -0.96
C ARG A 27 15.18 0.62 -0.41
N ARG A 28 14.91 -0.67 -0.59
CA ARG A 28 13.61 -1.27 -0.23
C ARG A 28 13.21 -1.06 1.22
N GLU A 29 14.15 -1.15 2.15
CA GLU A 29 13.82 -0.99 3.57
C GLU A 29 13.52 0.48 3.94
N GLU A 30 14.28 1.41 3.37
CA GLU A 30 14.04 2.85 3.51
C GLU A 30 12.65 3.22 2.96
N ILE A 31 12.37 2.78 1.73
CA ILE A 31 11.10 3.02 1.04
C ILE A 31 9.94 2.37 1.80
N ARG A 32 10.12 1.15 2.32
CA ARG A 32 9.11 0.45 3.13
C ARG A 32 8.78 1.23 4.40
N THR A 33 9.81 1.75 5.07
CA THR A 33 9.62 2.56 6.29
C THR A 33 8.82 3.82 5.99
N GLU A 34 9.14 4.51 4.89
CA GLU A 34 8.39 5.69 4.44
C GLU A 34 6.94 5.33 4.08
N TYR A 35 6.75 4.24 3.34
CA TYR A 35 5.43 3.73 2.96
C TYR A 35 4.56 3.46 4.19
N GLU A 36 5.09 2.77 5.20
CA GLU A 36 4.37 2.48 6.44
C GLU A 36 3.95 3.77 7.18
N ASN A 37 4.81 4.79 7.19
CA ASN A 37 4.49 6.07 7.80
C ASN A 37 3.35 6.80 7.07
N LEU A 38 3.33 6.76 5.73
CA LEU A 38 2.25 7.37 4.95
C LEU A 38 0.92 6.63 5.13
N VAL A 39 0.93 5.30 5.24
CA VAL A 39 -0.28 4.52 5.55
C VAL A 39 -0.84 4.89 6.93
N LYS A 40 0.03 5.06 7.93
CA LYS A 40 -0.40 5.54 9.26
C LYS A 40 -1.01 6.94 9.18
N GLU A 41 -0.42 7.84 8.39
CA GLU A 41 -0.95 9.19 8.16
C GLU A 41 -2.34 9.14 7.51
N LEU A 42 -2.56 8.29 6.50
CA LEU A 42 -3.87 8.07 5.89
C LEU A 42 -4.93 7.64 6.92
N PHE A 43 -4.60 6.66 7.77
CA PHE A 43 -5.54 6.19 8.79
C PHE A 43 -5.85 7.26 9.85
N LEU A 44 -4.89 8.10 10.22
CA LEU A 44 -5.12 9.23 11.12
C LEU A 44 -6.03 10.29 10.49
N LEU A 45 -6.04 10.40 9.16
CA LEU A 45 -6.95 11.26 8.40
C LEU A 45 -8.32 10.60 8.15
N GLY A 46 -8.60 9.43 8.74
CA GLY A 46 -9.89 8.75 8.61
C GLY A 46 -10.10 8.08 7.24
N TRP A 47 -9.05 7.83 6.48
CA TRP A 47 -9.12 7.05 5.25
C TRP A 47 -9.41 5.57 5.59
N ASP A 48 -10.33 4.95 4.84
CA ASP A 48 -10.78 3.57 5.04
C ASP A 48 -11.06 2.84 3.70
N ASP A 49 -10.47 3.32 2.61
CA ASP A 49 -10.61 2.68 1.29
C ASP A 49 -9.52 1.61 1.05
N ILE A 50 -9.53 0.98 -0.12
CA ILE A 50 -8.51 0.01 -0.54
C ILE A 50 -7.57 0.68 -1.55
N LEU A 51 -6.27 0.47 -1.39
CA LEU A 51 -5.29 0.93 -2.37
C LEU A 51 -5.42 0.15 -3.68
N ASP A 52 -5.20 0.84 -4.79
CA ASP A 52 -5.05 0.18 -6.09
C ASP A 52 -3.89 -0.83 -6.06
N PHE A 53 -4.04 -1.90 -6.84
CA PHE A 53 -3.08 -3.01 -6.88
C PHE A 53 -1.63 -2.57 -7.14
N ASP A 54 -1.44 -1.59 -8.04
CA ASP A 54 -0.11 -1.06 -8.38
C ASP A 54 0.49 -0.22 -7.25
N CYS A 55 -0.35 0.26 -6.33
CA CYS A 55 0.04 1.05 -5.18
C CYS A 55 0.29 0.20 -3.93
N GLU A 56 -0.07 -1.09 -3.97
CA GLU A 56 0.23 -2.03 -2.90
C GLU A 56 1.64 -2.62 -3.04
N LEU A 57 2.29 -2.78 -1.90
CA LEU A 57 3.47 -3.64 -1.78
C LEU A 57 3.05 -5.13 -1.82
N PRO A 58 3.99 -6.06 -2.03
CA PRO A 58 3.71 -7.48 -1.81
C PRO A 58 3.26 -7.71 -0.36
N ASP A 59 2.39 -8.71 -0.14
CA ASP A 59 1.72 -8.93 1.15
C ASP A 59 2.70 -9.08 2.33
N GLU A 60 3.88 -9.64 2.09
CA GLU A 60 4.95 -9.80 3.09
C GLU A 60 5.51 -8.46 3.60
N PHE A 61 5.34 -7.39 2.82
CA PHE A 61 5.85 -6.05 3.09
C PHE A 61 4.75 -5.02 3.34
N MET A 62 3.48 -5.37 3.15
CA MET A 62 2.36 -4.49 3.47
C MET A 62 2.29 -4.19 4.97
N PRO A 63 1.97 -2.94 5.38
CA PRO A 63 1.78 -2.61 6.78
C PRO A 63 0.71 -3.50 7.45
N THR A 64 1.02 -4.04 8.63
CA THR A 64 0.11 -4.91 9.37
C THR A 64 -1.24 -4.26 9.64
N GLU A 65 -1.25 -2.96 9.93
CA GLU A 65 -2.49 -2.21 10.19
C GLU A 65 -3.40 -2.16 8.95
N TYR A 66 -2.81 -2.03 7.76
CA TYR A 66 -3.55 -2.08 6.49
C TYR A 66 -4.19 -3.45 6.28
N ILE A 67 -3.44 -4.52 6.50
CA ILE A 67 -3.95 -5.89 6.37
C ILE A 67 -5.12 -6.14 7.34
N LYS A 68 -5.03 -5.61 8.57
CA LYS A 68 -6.09 -5.74 9.58
C LYS A 68 -7.38 -5.02 9.20
N ARG A 69 -7.27 -3.81 8.62
CA ARG A 69 -8.42 -3.00 8.19
C ARG A 69 -9.04 -3.50 6.88
N HIS A 70 -8.20 -4.00 5.96
CA HIS A 70 -8.63 -4.46 4.64
C HIS A 70 -8.31 -5.95 4.43
N PRO A 71 -8.90 -6.87 5.20
CA PRO A 71 -8.60 -8.31 5.10
C PRO A 71 -8.98 -8.89 3.73
N ARG A 72 -9.91 -8.25 3.00
CA ARG A 72 -10.34 -8.67 1.66
C ARG A 72 -9.33 -8.34 0.55
N ALA A 73 -8.49 -7.31 0.73
CA ALA A 73 -7.41 -6.99 -0.21
C ALA A 73 -6.38 -8.13 -0.30
N VAL A 74 -6.09 -8.77 0.84
CA VAL A 74 -5.18 -9.92 0.94
C VAL A 74 -5.78 -11.20 0.35
N LEU A 75 -7.10 -11.39 0.45
CA LEU A 75 -7.78 -12.57 -0.09
C LEU A 75 -7.85 -12.55 -1.63
N SER A 76 -7.99 -11.38 -2.25
CA SER A 76 -8.02 -11.29 -3.71
C SER A 76 -6.68 -11.75 -4.31
N LYS A 77 -5.55 -11.32 -3.75
CA LYS A 77 -4.19 -11.65 -4.24
C LYS A 77 -3.82 -13.14 -4.16
N LYS A 78 -4.30 -13.88 -3.15
CA LYS A 78 -4.13 -15.34 -3.10
C LYS A 78 -4.82 -16.02 -4.29
N SER A 79 -6.03 -15.58 -4.64
CA SER A 79 -6.76 -16.09 -5.80
C SER A 79 -6.04 -15.85 -7.13
N TRP A 80 -5.33 -14.72 -7.29
CA TRP A 80 -4.59 -14.41 -8.52
C TRP A 80 -3.28 -15.21 -8.68
N LYS A 81 -2.56 -15.50 -7.57
CA LYS A 81 -1.38 -16.39 -7.60
C LYS A 81 -1.74 -17.82 -8.00
N GLU A 82 -2.93 -18.28 -7.64
CA GLU A 82 -3.46 -19.59 -8.05
C GLU A 82 -3.96 -19.57 -9.50
N PHE A 83 -4.58 -18.48 -9.95
CA PHE A 83 -5.10 -18.33 -11.31
C PHE A 83 -4.01 -18.40 -12.40
N TRP A 84 -2.80 -17.89 -12.15
CA TRP A 84 -1.68 -17.92 -13.11
C TRP A 84 -0.76 -19.15 -13.01
N ARG A 85 -1.06 -20.09 -12.10
CA ARG A 85 -0.36 -21.39 -11.98
C ARG A 85 -1.18 -22.55 -12.55
N GLY A 86 -2.35 -22.29 -13.12
CA GLY A 86 -3.22 -23.24 -13.81
C GLY A 86 -3.04 -23.21 -15.33
#